data_AF-A0A942VBU3-F1
#
_entry.id   AF-A0A942VBU3-F1
#
_cell.length_a   1.000
_cell.length_b   1.000
_cell.length_c   1.000
_cell.angle_alpha   90.00
_cell.angle_beta   90.00
_cell.angle_gamma   90.00
#
_symmetry.space_group_name_H-M   'P 1'
#
loop_
_entity.id
_entity.type
_entity.pdbx_description
1 polymer ?
#
loop_
_entity_poly.entity_id
_entity_poly.type
_entity_poly.pdbx_seq_one_letter_code
_entity_poly.pdbx_strand_id
1 'polypeptide(L)'
;MTEFLITSPEPPIKNIENLKPVYSIPSKYEEKRMEIYEYISEGIVEFSKIAKNCFWELETFIGNEEVTNWLNILIDNPSDNDKKYFKSLRAYEDANHKDKAVYIIQRW
;
A
#
# COMPACT_ATOMS: atom_id res chain seq x y z
N MET A 1 12.21 3.97 4.31
CA MET A 1 11.18 3.17 4.98
C MET A 1 9.90 3.44 4.21
N THR A 2 9.56 2.58 3.26
CA THR A 2 8.31 2.71 2.50
C THR A 2 7.22 2.28 3.46
N GLU A 3 6.51 3.24 4.06
CA GLU A 3 5.27 2.95 4.77
C GLU A 3 4.41 2.08 3.86
N PHE A 4 3.90 0.95 4.35
CA PHE A 4 3.02 0.08 3.56
C PHE A 4 1.90 0.95 3.00
N LEU A 5 1.91 1.15 1.69
CA LEU A 5 1.45 2.38 1.02
C LEU A 5 -0.02 2.78 1.24
N ILE A 6 -0.82 1.92 1.86
CA ILE A 6 -2.24 2.15 2.11
C ILE A 6 -2.60 1.46 3.45
N THR A 7 -2.49 2.17 4.56
CA THR A 7 -2.59 1.60 5.91
C THR A 7 -4.01 1.54 6.48
N SER A 8 -4.99 2.21 5.86
CA SER A 8 -6.37 2.29 6.38
C SER A 8 -7.30 2.98 5.37
N PRO A 9 -8.61 2.69 5.31
CA PRO A 9 -9.57 3.48 4.52
C PRO A 9 -9.92 4.81 5.20
N GLU A 10 -9.29 5.15 6.33
CA GLU A 10 -9.58 6.36 7.09
C GLU A 10 -8.95 7.63 6.47
N PRO A 11 -9.55 8.81 6.69
CA PRO A 11 -8.95 10.08 6.29
C PRO A 11 -7.67 10.40 7.10
N PRO A 12 -6.86 11.38 6.67
CA PRO A 12 -5.66 11.76 7.42
C PRO A 12 -6.00 12.34 8.79
N ILE A 13 -5.27 11.93 9.82
CA ILE A 13 -5.46 12.40 11.19
C ILE A 13 -4.89 13.82 11.32
N LYS A 14 -5.73 14.76 11.75
CA LYS A 14 -5.34 16.14 12.06
C LYS A 14 -4.77 16.26 13.47
N ASN A 15 -5.39 15.60 14.43
CA ASN A 15 -5.03 15.64 15.85
C ASN A 15 -5.58 14.41 16.59
N ILE A 16 -5.16 14.21 17.84
CA ILE A 16 -5.79 13.25 18.76
C ILE A 16 -6.35 14.05 19.95
N GLU A 17 -7.65 13.93 20.18
CA GLU A 17 -8.35 14.58 21.29
C GLU A 17 -9.10 13.53 22.10
N ASN A 18 -8.89 13.50 23.42
CA ASN A 18 -9.49 12.52 24.32
C ASN A 18 -9.31 11.06 23.86
N LEU A 19 -8.09 10.70 23.40
CA LEU A 19 -7.74 9.38 22.85
C LEU A 19 -8.53 8.98 21.60
N LYS A 20 -9.18 9.93 20.93
CA LYS A 20 -9.87 9.71 19.66
C LYS A 20 -9.21 10.53 18.54
N PRO A 21 -9.09 9.98 17.32
CA PRO A 21 -8.57 10.73 16.20
C PRO A 21 -9.58 11.81 15.78
N VAL A 22 -9.06 13.01 15.52
CA VAL A 22 -9.77 14.08 14.83
C VAL A 22 -9.23 14.13 13.41
N TYR A 23 -10.09 13.86 12.43
CA TYR A 23 -9.69 13.76 11.03
C TYR A 23 -9.66 15.13 10.33
N SER A 24 -8.81 15.22 9.31
CA SER A 24 -8.78 16.33 8.36
C SER A 24 -9.74 16.07 7.18
N ILE A 25 -10.06 17.13 6.43
CA ILE A 25 -10.79 16.98 5.17
C ILE A 25 -9.84 16.31 4.17
N PRO A 26 -10.19 15.15 3.59
CA PRO A 26 -9.33 14.45 2.67
C PRO A 26 -9.14 15.26 1.39
N SER A 27 -7.93 15.20 0.82
CA SER A 27 -7.70 15.70 -0.55
C SER A 27 -8.26 14.70 -1.57
N LYS A 28 -8.38 15.10 -2.83
CA LYS A 28 -8.77 14.18 -3.93
C LYS A 28 -7.87 12.92 -4.03
N TYR A 29 -6.61 13.01 -3.59
CA TYR A 29 -5.68 11.88 -3.60
C TYR A 29 -5.96 10.93 -2.43
N GLU A 30 -6.34 11.48 -1.28
CA GLU A 30 -6.77 10.72 -0.11
C GLU A 30 -8.10 10.02 -0.35
N GLU A 31 -9.07 10.70 -0.95
CA GLU A 31 -10.34 10.09 -1.35
C GLU A 31 -10.09 8.88 -2.26
N LYS A 32 -9.19 9.04 -3.25
CA LYS A 32 -8.86 7.93 -4.16
C LYS A 32 -8.13 6.79 -3.46
N ARG A 33 -7.23 7.09 -2.50
CA ARG A 33 -6.55 6.10 -1.67
C ARG A 33 -7.55 5.30 -0.83
N MET A 34 -8.52 5.98 -0.21
CA MET A 34 -9.57 5.37 0.59
C MET A 34 -10.45 4.42 -0.25
N GLU A 35 -10.83 4.84 -1.46
CA GLU A 35 -11.58 4.00 -2.42
C GLU A 35 -10.79 2.75 -2.85
N ILE A 36 -9.50 2.91 -3.17
CA ILE A 36 -8.65 1.80 -3.62
C ILE A 36 -8.39 0.78 -2.49
N TYR A 37 -8.37 1.21 -1.24
CA TYR A 37 -8.09 0.33 -0.10
C TYR A 37 -9.04 -0.86 -0.02
N GLU A 38 -10.33 -0.68 -0.32
CA GLU A 38 -11.32 -1.75 -0.28
C GLU A 38 -10.90 -2.92 -1.18
N TYR A 39 -10.59 -2.63 -2.44
CA TYR A 39 -10.12 -3.63 -3.41
C TYR A 39 -8.81 -4.32 -2.98
N ILE A 40 -7.89 -3.56 -2.39
CA ILE A 40 -6.63 -4.12 -1.89
C ILE A 40 -6.88 -5.05 -0.71
N SER A 41 -7.73 -4.64 0.23
CA SER A 41 -8.10 -5.44 1.39
C SER A 41 -8.76 -6.75 0.96
N GLU A 42 -9.65 -6.70 -0.02
CA GLU A 42 -10.26 -7.90 -0.62
C GLU A 42 -9.21 -8.81 -1.25
N GLY A 43 -8.30 -8.25 -2.06
CA GLY A 43 -7.21 -8.99 -2.69
C GLY A 43 -6.26 -9.64 -1.69
N ILE A 44 -5.94 -8.97 -0.57
CA ILE A 44 -5.12 -9.54 0.52
C ILE A 44 -5.83 -10.75 1.14
N VAL A 45 -7.14 -10.64 1.40
CA VAL A 45 -7.93 -11.75 1.96
C VAL A 45 -8.01 -12.92 0.98
N GLU A 46 -8.22 -12.65 -0.31
CA GLU A 46 -8.27 -13.68 -1.35
C GLU A 46 -6.91 -14.39 -1.50
N PHE A 47 -5.82 -13.63 -1.60
CA PHE A 47 -4.47 -14.18 -1.63
C PHE A 47 -4.19 -15.05 -0.41
N SER A 48 -4.56 -14.59 0.79
CA SER A 48 -4.38 -15.34 2.03
C SER A 48 -5.14 -16.67 2.03
N LYS A 49 -6.35 -16.71 1.45
CA LYS A 49 -7.12 -17.95 1.28
C LYS A 49 -6.43 -18.91 0.31
N ILE A 50 -5.94 -18.40 -0.83
CA ILE A 50 -5.21 -19.19 -1.82
C ILE A 50 -3.93 -19.76 -1.20
N ALA A 51 -3.13 -18.91 -0.56
CA ALA A 51 -1.90 -19.30 0.11
C ALA A 51 -2.16 -20.38 1.16
N LYS A 52 -3.19 -20.20 2.02
CA LYS A 52 -3.59 -21.21 3.00
C LYS A 52 -3.95 -22.54 2.33
N ASN A 53 -4.70 -22.52 1.24
CA ASN A 53 -5.10 -23.73 0.52
C ASN A 53 -3.92 -24.44 -0.17
N CYS A 54 -2.95 -23.68 -0.68
CA CYS A 54 -1.77 -24.24 -1.35
C CYS A 54 -0.71 -24.76 -0.38
N PHE A 55 -0.55 -24.11 0.78
CA PHE A 55 0.57 -24.31 1.70
C PHE A 55 0.12 -24.77 3.09
N TRP A 56 -1.01 -25.47 3.19
CA TRP A 56 -1.78 -25.82 4.42
C TRP A 56 -0.97 -26.35 5.62
N GLU A 57 0.25 -26.87 5.42
CA GLU A 57 1.12 -27.41 6.48
C GLU A 57 2.50 -26.71 6.59
N LEU A 58 2.82 -25.76 5.73
CA LEU A 58 4.00 -24.94 5.90
C LEU A 58 3.58 -23.75 6.77
N GLU A 59 4.10 -23.71 8.01
CA GLU A 59 4.34 -22.44 8.67
C GLU A 59 5.07 -21.57 7.65
N THR A 60 4.32 -20.70 6.98
CA THR A 60 4.80 -19.94 5.84
C THR A 60 5.66 -18.83 6.42
N PHE A 61 6.92 -19.16 6.71
CA PHE A 61 7.99 -18.20 6.93
C PHE A 61 8.29 -17.52 5.60
N ILE A 62 7.34 -16.72 5.10
CA ILE A 62 7.66 -15.70 4.11
C ILE A 62 8.41 -14.63 4.91
N GLY A 63 9.74 -14.77 4.94
CA GLY A 63 10.61 -13.84 5.60
C GLY A 63 10.73 -12.54 4.80
N ASN A 64 11.38 -11.55 5.41
CA ASN A 64 11.67 -10.28 4.73
C ASN A 64 12.50 -10.50 3.46
N GLU A 65 13.34 -11.54 3.41
CA GLU A 65 14.16 -11.87 2.25
C GLU A 65 13.30 -12.32 1.06
N GLU A 66 12.34 -13.21 1.27
CA GLU A 66 11.41 -13.66 0.23
C GLU A 66 10.56 -12.49 -0.30
N VAL A 67 10.04 -11.64 0.60
CA VAL A 67 9.30 -10.43 0.21
C VAL A 67 10.19 -9.50 -0.63
N THR A 68 11.43 -9.28 -0.18
CA THR A 68 12.39 -8.41 -0.88
C THR A 68 12.73 -8.96 -2.27
N ASN A 69 12.97 -10.27 -2.37
CA ASN A 69 13.25 -10.92 -3.64
C ASN A 69 12.06 -10.83 -4.60
N TRP A 70 10.84 -11.01 -4.11
CA TRP A 70 9.64 -10.85 -4.93
C TRP A 70 9.47 -9.41 -5.44
N LEU A 71 9.69 -8.42 -4.58
CA LEU A 71 9.68 -7.00 -4.98
C LEU A 71 10.77 -6.68 -6.00
N ASN A 72 11.98 -7.22 -5.82
CA ASN A 72 13.08 -7.04 -6.76
C ASN A 72 12.76 -7.63 -8.14
N ILE A 73 12.09 -8.79 -8.21
CA ILE A 73 11.66 -9.38 -9.50
C ILE A 73 10.69 -8.43 -10.23
N LEU A 74 9.70 -7.87 -9.52
CA LEU A 74 8.75 -6.91 -10.07
C LEU A 74 9.46 -5.64 -10.55
N ILE A 75 10.41 -5.14 -9.76
CA ILE A 75 11.22 -3.98 -10.11
C ILE A 75 12.01 -4.34 -11.37
N ASP A 76 12.88 -5.34 -11.34
CA ASP A 76 13.82 -5.64 -12.43
C ASP A 76 13.13 -6.06 -13.75
N ASN A 77 11.91 -6.61 -13.69
CA ASN A 77 11.19 -7.14 -14.85
C ASN A 77 9.72 -6.67 -14.89
N PRO A 78 9.43 -5.37 -14.99
CA PRO A 78 8.06 -4.89 -14.96
C PRO A 78 7.40 -5.10 -16.32
N SER A 79 6.17 -5.61 -16.33
CA SER A 79 5.36 -5.66 -17.55
C SER A 79 4.94 -4.25 -17.99
N ASP A 80 4.46 -4.11 -19.23
CA ASP A 80 3.98 -2.81 -19.71
C ASP A 80 2.74 -2.32 -18.94
N ASN A 81 1.92 -3.24 -18.44
CA ASN A 81 0.83 -2.91 -17.53
C ASN A 81 1.36 -2.40 -16.19
N ASP A 82 2.36 -3.06 -15.61
CA ASP A 82 2.97 -2.59 -14.36
C ASP A 82 3.52 -1.18 -14.53
N LYS A 83 4.31 -0.92 -15.57
CA LYS A 83 4.83 0.43 -15.88
C LYS A 83 3.70 1.45 -16.00
N LYS A 84 2.62 1.12 -16.70
CA LYS A 84 1.47 2.03 -16.91
C LYS A 84 0.80 2.39 -15.59
N TYR A 85 0.53 1.41 -14.73
CA TYR A 85 -0.21 1.64 -13.48
C TYR A 85 0.69 2.25 -12.40
N PHE A 86 1.91 1.73 -12.22
CA PHE A 86 2.84 2.24 -11.20
C PHE A 86 3.31 3.68 -11.46
N LYS A 87 3.43 4.11 -12.72
CA LYS A 87 3.75 5.52 -13.06
C LYS A 87 2.73 6.53 -12.55
N SER A 88 1.50 6.09 -12.27
CA SER A 88 0.46 6.97 -11.76
C SER A 88 0.37 7.00 -10.24
N LEU A 89 1.05 6.08 -9.55
CA LEU A 89 1.01 5.99 -8.09
C LEU A 89 1.85 7.08 -7.43
N ARG A 90 1.24 7.75 -6.45
CA ARG A 90 1.89 8.78 -5.64
C ARG A 90 1.66 8.48 -4.16
N ALA A 91 2.66 8.82 -3.36
CA ALA A 91 2.61 8.73 -1.90
C ALA A 91 3.09 10.03 -1.27
N TYR A 92 2.65 10.32 -0.06
CA TYR A 92 3.16 11.42 0.75
C TYR A 92 4.44 10.95 1.46
N GLU A 93 5.46 11.80 1.58
CA GLU A 93 6.68 11.47 2.34
C GLU A 93 6.46 11.77 3.84
N ASP A 94 5.63 12.75 4.17
CA ASP A 94 5.17 13.01 5.54
C ASP A 94 3.96 12.12 5.86
N ALA A 95 4.06 11.34 6.94
CA ALA A 95 2.97 10.52 7.47
C ALA A 95 1.71 11.32 7.88
N ASN A 96 1.83 12.65 8.04
CA ASN A 96 0.68 13.54 8.25
C ASN A 96 0.07 14.07 6.94
N HIS A 97 0.60 13.67 5.79
CA HIS A 97 0.14 13.99 4.44
C HIS A 97 0.05 15.52 4.19
N LYS A 98 0.95 16.29 4.81
CA LYS A 98 1.00 17.76 4.73
C LYS A 98 1.83 18.28 3.56
N ASP A 99 2.69 17.43 3.03
CA ASP A 99 3.59 17.70 1.93
C ASP A 99 2.94 17.34 0.57
N LYS A 100 3.71 17.44 -0.51
CA LYS A 100 3.21 17.12 -1.84
C LYS A 100 3.43 15.64 -2.12
N ALA A 101 2.37 14.93 -2.50
CA ALA A 101 2.49 13.55 -2.96
C ALA A 101 3.51 13.41 -4.12
N VAL A 102 4.52 12.57 -3.91
CA VAL A 102 5.61 12.26 -4.84
C VAL A 102 5.38 10.91 -5.51
N TYR A 103 6.00 10.67 -6.67
CA TYR A 103 5.91 9.38 -7.33
C TYR A 103 6.67 8.31 -6.53
N ILE A 104 6.01 7.19 -6.28
CA ILE A 104 6.57 6.05 -5.52
C ILE A 104 7.72 5.42 -6.28
N ILE A 105 7.56 5.28 -7.59
CA ILE A 105 8.58 4.76 -8.49
C ILE A 105 9.09 5.90 -9.35
N GLN A 106 10.35 6.26 -9.15
CA GLN A 106 11.04 7.29 -9.91
C GLN A 106 11.90 6.73 -11.04
N ARG A 107 12.07 5.41 -11.10
CA ARG A 107 12.80 4.69 -12.15
C ARG A 107 11.89 3.61 -12.72
N TRP A 108 11.31 3.87 -13.91
CA TRP A 108 10.81 3.00 -14.99
C TRP A 108 10.18 3.89 -16.09
#